data_AF-A0A077NY54-F1
#
_entry.id   AF-A0A077NY54-F1
#
_cell.length_a   1.000
_cell.length_b   1.000
_cell.length_c   1.000
_cell.angle_alpha   90.00
_cell.angle_beta   90.00
_cell.angle_gamma   90.00
#
_symmetry.space_group_name_H-M   'P 1'
#
loop_
_entity.id
_entity.type
_entity.pdbx_description
1 polymer ?
#
loop_
_entity_poly.entity_id
_entity_poly.type
_entity_poly.pdbx_seq_one_letter_code
_entity_poly.pdbx_strand_id
1 'polypeptide(L)'
;MTLQQLALNHPHRDVRTRETGLLILAKGVKPSQITAEIGCCLRVIYNWVHAWHNSGIAGLLGSHARGRYLAMTSEMIATTVEAASAESLTLARIAQCV
;
A
#
# COMPACT_ATOMS: atom_id res chain seq x y z
N MET A 1 -11.57 -4.55 12.39
CA MET A 1 -12.04 -3.55 11.40
C MET A 1 -12.57 -4.31 10.18
N THR A 2 -13.77 -3.99 9.69
CA THR A 2 -14.42 -4.73 8.59
C THR A 2 -14.38 -3.94 7.28
N LEU A 3 -14.48 -4.64 6.15
CA LEU A 3 -14.47 -4.03 4.81
C LEU A 3 -15.67 -3.06 4.61
N GLN A 4 -16.81 -3.35 5.22
CA GLN A 4 -17.97 -2.44 5.23
C GLN A 4 -17.72 -1.16 6.04
N GLN A 5 -17.05 -1.27 7.19
CA GLN A 5 -16.72 -0.09 8.01
C GLN A 5 -15.72 0.82 7.30
N LEU A 6 -14.74 0.23 6.60
CA LEU A 6 -13.77 1.01 5.85
C LEU A 6 -14.42 1.71 4.64
N ALA A 7 -15.30 1.02 3.90
CA ALA A 7 -16.01 1.61 2.77
C ALA A 7 -16.81 2.88 3.15
N LEU A 8 -17.36 2.90 4.37
CA LEU A 8 -18.16 4.02 4.87
C LEU A 8 -17.29 5.12 5.52
N ASN A 9 -16.33 4.73 6.37
CA ASN A 9 -15.74 5.65 7.34
C ASN A 9 -14.24 5.89 7.14
N HIS A 10 -13.56 5.19 6.22
CA HIS A 10 -12.12 5.36 6.06
C HIS A 10 -11.79 6.80 5.64
N PRO A 11 -10.77 7.49 6.18
CA PRO A 11 -10.50 8.90 5.87
C PRO A 11 -10.21 9.17 4.38
N HIS A 12 -9.48 8.25 3.74
CA HIS A 12 -9.07 8.38 2.34
C HIS A 12 -10.15 7.88 1.38
N ARG A 13 -10.56 8.75 0.44
CA ARG A 13 -11.63 8.49 -0.54
C ARG A 13 -11.33 7.30 -1.44
N ASP A 14 -10.08 7.17 -1.89
CA ASP A 14 -9.67 6.11 -2.78
C ASP A 14 -9.86 4.73 -2.13
N VAL A 15 -9.46 4.57 -0.87
CA VAL A 15 -9.68 3.33 -0.10
C VAL A 15 -11.17 3.02 0.01
N ARG A 16 -12.00 4.02 0.37
CA ARG A 16 -13.46 3.86 0.41
C ARG A 16 -14.01 3.37 -0.93
N THR A 17 -13.52 3.93 -2.05
CA THR A 17 -13.91 3.54 -3.40
C THR A 17 -13.52 2.09 -3.73
N ARG A 18 -12.31 1.66 -3.39
CA ARG A 18 -11.86 0.26 -3.64
C ARG A 18 -12.73 -0.75 -2.92
N GLU A 19 -13.00 -0.49 -1.65
CA GLU A 19 -13.77 -1.40 -0.80
C GLU A 19 -15.24 -1.40 -1.19
N THR A 20 -15.81 -0.24 -1.52
CA THR A 20 -17.16 -0.16 -2.09
C THR A 20 -17.25 -0.99 -3.37
N GLY A 21 -16.27 -0.87 -4.27
CA GLY A 21 -16.21 -1.68 -5.49
C GLY A 21 -16.18 -3.18 -5.22
N LEU A 22 -15.41 -3.61 -4.22
CA LEU A 22 -15.36 -5.02 -3.80
C LEU A 22 -16.66 -5.50 -3.16
N LEU A 23 -17.34 -4.68 -2.34
CA LEU A 23 -18.65 -5.03 -1.78
C LEU A 23 -19.70 -5.19 -2.88
N ILE A 24 -19.70 -4.30 -3.87
CA ILE A 24 -20.63 -4.36 -5.00
C ILE A 24 -20.34 -5.62 -5.84
N LEU A 25 -19.06 -5.94 -6.05
CA LEU A 25 -18.65 -7.17 -6.74
C LEU A 25 -19.05 -8.44 -5.98
N ALA A 26 -18.89 -8.45 -4.65
CA ALA A 26 -19.31 -9.57 -3.80
C ALA A 26 -20.84 -9.80 -3.83
N LYS A 27 -21.62 -8.77 -4.16
CA LYS A 27 -23.07 -8.87 -4.39
C LYS A 27 -23.43 -9.41 -5.79
N GLY A 28 -22.45 -9.77 -6.61
CA GLY A 28 -22.66 -10.35 -7.95
C GLY A 28 -22.83 -9.34 -9.09
N VAL A 29 -22.59 -8.05 -8.84
CA VAL A 29 -22.64 -7.03 -9.89
C VAL A 29 -21.46 -7.20 -10.84
N LYS A 30 -21.72 -7.06 -12.15
CA LYS A 30 -20.70 -7.27 -13.17
C LYS A 30 -19.63 -6.17 -13.09
N PRO A 31 -18.34 -6.50 -13.21
CA PRO A 31 -17.25 -5.52 -13.18
C PRO A 31 -17.45 -4.34 -14.15
N SER A 32 -18.04 -4.56 -15.33
CA SER A 32 -18.33 -3.51 -16.32
C SER A 32 -19.33 -2.45 -15.83
N GLN A 33 -20.30 -2.85 -15.01
CA GLN A 33 -21.26 -1.92 -14.41
C GLN A 33 -20.56 -1.08 -13.33
N ILE A 34 -19.73 -1.73 -12.51
CA ILE A 34 -18.94 -1.07 -11.47
C ILE A 34 -17.96 -0.06 -12.07
N THR A 35 -17.33 -0.38 -13.20
CA THR A 35 -16.43 0.56 -13.90
C THR A 35 -17.16 1.82 -14.38
N ALA A 36 -18.41 1.68 -14.84
CA ALA A 36 -19.22 2.81 -15.29
C ALA A 36 -19.66 3.69 -14.11
N GLU A 37 -20.02 3.08 -12.98
CA GLU A 37 -20.44 3.78 -11.77
C GLU A 37 -19.27 4.50 -11.07
N ILE A 38 -18.13 3.82 -10.94
CA ILE A 38 -16.95 4.34 -10.22
C ILE A 38 -16.09 5.26 -11.10
N GLY A 39 -16.19 5.14 -12.43
CA GLY A 39 -15.36 5.90 -13.37
C GLY A 39 -13.92 5.41 -13.44
N CYS A 40 -13.68 4.10 -13.33
CA CYS A 40 -12.36 3.48 -13.46
C CYS A 40 -12.35 2.41 -14.55
N CYS A 41 -11.17 2.00 -15.02
CA CYS A 41 -11.09 0.93 -16.03
C CYS A 41 -11.15 -0.46 -15.39
N LEU A 42 -11.57 -1.46 -16.19
CA LEU A 42 -11.77 -2.83 -15.73
C LEU A 42 -10.52 -3.45 -15.08
N ARG A 43 -9.33 -3.10 -15.59
CA ARG A 43 -8.04 -3.52 -15.02
C ARG A 43 -7.88 -3.09 -13.55
N VAL A 44 -8.37 -1.90 -13.20
CA VAL A 44 -8.27 -1.38 -11.83
C VAL A 44 -9.12 -2.21 -10.86
N ILE A 45 -10.32 -2.64 -11.28
CA ILE A 45 -11.17 -3.52 -10.47
C ILE A 45 -10.50 -4.87 -10.26
N TYR A 46 -9.95 -5.49 -11.30
CA TYR A 46 -9.22 -6.75 -11.16
C TYR A 46 -7.99 -6.61 -10.27
N ASN A 47 -7.26 -5.49 -10.32
CA ASN A 47 -6.16 -5.23 -9.42
C ASN A 47 -6.61 -5.20 -7.95
N TRP A 48 -7.79 -4.63 -7.65
CA TRP A 48 -8.34 -4.64 -6.28
C TRP A 48 -8.71 -6.05 -5.84
N VAL A 49 -9.33 -6.84 -6.72
CA VAL A 49 -9.68 -8.25 -6.46
C VAL A 49 -8.43 -9.07 -6.17
N HIS A 50 -7.39 -8.92 -7.00
CA HIS A 50 -6.10 -9.58 -6.77
C HIS A 50 -5.45 -9.15 -5.46
N ALA A 51 -5.42 -7.85 -5.15
CA ALA A 51 -4.87 -7.35 -3.90
C ALA A 51 -5.63 -7.89 -2.67
N TRP A 52 -6.95 -7.97 -2.76
CA TRP A 52 -7.81 -8.57 -1.74
C TRP A 52 -7.51 -10.06 -1.54
N HIS A 53 -7.42 -10.84 -2.60
CA HIS A 53 -7.13 -12.27 -2.48
C HIS A 53 -5.73 -12.55 -1.92
N ASN A 54 -4.73 -11.74 -2.31
CA ASN A 54 -3.34 -11.96 -1.92
C ASN A 54 -3.04 -11.48 -0.49
N SER A 55 -3.72 -10.43 -0.01
CA SER A 55 -3.33 -9.73 1.22
C SER A 55 -4.49 -9.18 2.05
N GLY A 56 -5.73 -9.54 1.70
CA GLY A 56 -6.93 -9.08 2.39
C GLY A 56 -7.03 -7.55 2.45
N ILE A 57 -7.44 -7.03 3.61
CA ILE A 57 -7.58 -5.58 3.86
C ILE A 57 -6.24 -4.85 3.64
N ALA A 58 -5.10 -5.46 4.00
CA ALA A 58 -3.80 -4.82 3.85
C ALA A 58 -3.46 -4.50 2.39
N GLY A 59 -3.88 -5.37 1.45
CA GLY A 59 -3.70 -5.14 0.02
C GLY A 59 -4.49 -3.93 -0.53
N LEU A 60 -5.62 -3.59 0.10
CA LEU A 60 -6.46 -2.46 -0.31
C LEU A 60 -5.95 -1.12 0.22
N LEU A 61 -5.32 -1.16 1.41
CA LEU A 61 -4.68 -0.01 2.05
C LEU A 61 -3.33 0.32 1.41
N GLY A 62 -2.58 -0.71 0.96
CA GLY A 62 -1.17 -0.59 0.55
C GLY A 62 -0.89 0.04 -0.81
N SER A 63 -1.88 0.47 -1.60
CA SER A 63 -1.60 0.95 -2.97
C SER A 63 -1.01 2.38 -3.05
N HIS A 64 -0.77 3.03 -1.91
CA HIS A 64 0.04 4.24 -1.82
C HIS A 64 1.51 3.90 -1.55
N ALA A 65 2.10 3.03 -2.36
CA ALA A 65 3.57 2.95 -2.46
C ALA A 65 4.15 4.18 -3.21
N ARG A 66 3.61 5.38 -2.98
CA ARG A 66 4.15 6.68 -3.42
C ARG A 66 5.06 7.29 -2.35
N GLY A 67 5.64 6.46 -1.49
CA GLY A 67 6.76 6.88 -0.66
C GLY A 67 7.99 7.10 -1.53
N ARG A 68 8.94 7.92 -1.06
CA ARG A 68 10.28 7.91 -1.65
C ARG A 68 10.83 6.49 -1.59
N TYR A 69 11.52 6.07 -2.65
CA TYR A 69 12.31 4.84 -2.58
C TYR A 69 13.23 4.91 -1.35
N LEU A 70 13.43 3.77 -0.71
CA LEU A 70 14.42 3.63 0.35
C LEU A 70 15.75 4.21 -0.14
N ALA A 71 16.25 5.22 0.57
CA ALA A 71 17.49 5.90 0.21
C ALA A 71 18.74 5.03 0.49
N MET A 72 18.57 3.96 1.26
CA MET A 72 19.61 2.99 1.63
C MET A 72 19.12 1.57 1.40
N THR A 73 20.02 0.71 0.93
CA THR A 73 19.78 -0.73 0.83
C THR A 73 19.83 -1.38 2.23
N SER A 74 19.31 -2.60 2.37
CA SER A 74 19.41 -3.34 3.64
C SER A 74 20.85 -3.56 4.08
N GLU A 75 21.77 -3.74 3.13
CA GLU A 75 23.21 -3.87 3.38
C GLU A 75 23.80 -2.56 3.91
N MET A 76 23.46 -1.43 3.29
CA MET A 76 23.88 -0.10 3.77
C MET A 76 23.39 0.18 5.20
N ILE A 77 22.17 -0.25 5.53
CA ILE A 77 21.63 -0.13 6.90
C ILE A 77 22.44 -0.99 7.88
N ALA A 78 22.79 -2.23 7.51
CA ALA A 78 23.61 -3.09 8.35
C ALA A 78 24.99 -2.47 8.62
N THR A 79 25.68 -1.99 7.58
CA THR A 79 26.99 -1.31 7.71
C THR A 79 26.91 -0.05 8.56
N THR A 80 25.83 0.73 8.42
CA THR A 80 25.57 1.92 9.25
C THR A 80 25.45 1.53 10.73
N VAL A 81 24.69 0.48 11.02
CA VAL A 81 24.46 0.00 12.40
C VAL A 81 25.74 -0.53 13.02
N GLU A 82 26.54 -1.29 12.28
CA GLU A 82 27.85 -1.78 12.74
C GLU A 82 28.81 -0.61 13.04
N ALA A 83 28.94 0.35 12.13
CA ALA A 83 29.84 1.50 12.31
C ALA A 83 29.43 2.37 13.51
N ALA A 84 28.13 2.61 13.71
CA ALA A 84 27.62 3.38 14.83
C ALA A 84 27.71 2.64 16.18
N SER A 85 27.73 1.30 16.15
CA SER A 85 27.85 0.46 17.35
C SER A 85 29.31 0.28 17.79
N ALA A 86 30.26 0.33 16.84
CA ALA A 86 31.69 0.19 17.13
C ALA A 86 32.27 1.45 17.77
N GLU A 87 31.88 2.64 17.30
CA GLU A 87 32.43 3.92 17.76
C GLU A 87 31.34 5.00 17.78
N SER A 88 31.44 5.97 18.70
CA SER A 88 30.55 7.14 18.74
C SER A 88 30.87 8.11 17.60
N LEU A 89 30.42 7.78 16.39
CA LEU A 89 30.64 8.54 15.17
C LEU A 89 29.55 9.58 14.93
N THR A 90 29.93 10.69 14.27
CA THR A 90 28.95 11.66 13.75
C THR A 90 28.27 11.11 12.50
N LEU A 91 27.05 11.58 12.20
CA LEU A 91 26.31 11.17 10.99
C LEU A 91 27.13 11.37 9.70
N ALA A 92 27.93 12.43 9.62
CA ALA A 92 28.78 12.70 8.46
C ALA A 92 29.92 11.67 8.30
N ARG A 93 30.41 11.10 9.40
CA ARG A 93 31.42 10.03 9.38
C ARG A 93 30.78 8.69 9.04
N ILE A 94 29.60 8.40 9.59
CA ILE A 94 28.84 7.19 9.26
C ILE A 94 28.49 7.16 7.77
N ALA A 95 28.11 8.30 7.18
CA ALA A 95 27.82 8.39 5.75
C ALA A 95 29.03 8.10 4.84
N GLN A 96 30.27 8.07 5.36
CA GLN A 96 31.48 7.69 4.62
C GLN A 96 31.79 6.19 4.73
N CYS A 97 31.14 5.48 5.66
CA CYS A 97 31.34 4.05 5.88
C CYS A 97 30.39 3.18 5.05
N VAL A 98 29.43 3.80 4.36
CA VAL A 98 28.24 3.15 3.78
C VAL A 98 28.19 3.34 2.27
#